data_AF-A0A968ZEM4-F1
#
_entry.id   AF-A0A968ZEM4-F1
#
_cell.length_a   1.000
_cell.length_b   1.000
_cell.length_c   1.000
_cell.angle_alpha   90.00
_cell.angle_beta   90.00
_cell.angle_gamma   90.00
#
_symmetry.space_group_name_H-M   'P 1'
#
loop_
_entity.id
_entity.type
_entity.pdbx_description
1 polymer ?
#
loop_
_entity_poly.entity_id
_entity_poly.type
_entity_poly.pdbx_seq_one_letter_code
_entity_poly.pdbx_strand_id
1 'polypeptide(L)'
;MSDQTLQAVIQLCSTLGPVAYFTSPNLLAILNTAQLKIVVKEGLVNFAPYLFASLGYVYCGIQEDADTGYRYGNLALKLLEDGKEDRIKARTLFSYNFFVRHWKEPIKNTIAPLLEGYEAGLRLGDFEHAAYVGSWPLGIAFCQEHP
;
A
#
# COMPACT_ATOMS: atom_id res chain seq x y z
N MET A 1 -3.20 8.18 22.95
CA MET A 1 -4.53 8.38 22.31
C MET A 1 -5.46 7.29 22.85
N SER A 2 -6.80 7.43 22.91
CA SER A 2 -7.60 6.25 23.29
C SER A 2 -7.50 5.19 22.19
N ASP A 3 -7.43 3.92 22.56
CA ASP A 3 -7.31 2.80 21.61
C ASP A 3 -8.44 2.83 20.54
N GLN A 4 -9.63 3.24 20.96
CA GLN A 4 -10.80 3.39 20.08
C GLN A 4 -10.63 4.53 19.05
N THR A 5 -10.00 5.64 19.40
CA THR A 5 -9.70 6.73 18.45
C THR A 5 -8.63 6.31 17.45
N LEU A 6 -7.62 5.54 17.88
CA LEU A 6 -6.60 4.99 16.98
C LEU A 6 -7.24 4.10 15.91
N GLN A 7 -8.10 3.16 16.34
CA GLN A 7 -8.81 2.26 15.44
C GLN A 7 -9.74 3.01 14.47
N ALA A 8 -10.44 4.04 14.95
CA ALA A 8 -11.29 4.86 14.09
C ALA A 8 -10.50 5.58 12.99
N VAL A 9 -9.33 6.14 13.31
CA VAL A 9 -8.47 6.81 12.31
C VAL A 9 -7.95 5.81 11.28
N ILE A 10 -7.53 4.62 11.72
CA ILE A 10 -7.07 3.55 10.84
C ILE A 10 -8.18 3.14 9.87
N GLN A 11 -9.38 2.90 10.38
CA GLN A 11 -10.53 2.49 9.59
C GLN A 11 -10.90 3.58 8.56
N LEU A 12 -10.97 4.83 9.02
CA LEU A 12 -11.37 5.96 8.19
C LEU A 12 -10.36 6.21 7.07
N CYS A 13 -9.06 6.17 7.37
CA CYS A 13 -8.07 6.34 6.33
C CYS A 13 -7.98 5.14 5.38
N SER A 14 -8.22 3.93 5.90
CA SER A 14 -8.30 2.72 5.08
C SER A 14 -9.43 2.81 4.05
N THR A 15 -10.61 3.26 4.48
CA THR A 15 -11.78 3.41 3.60
C THR A 15 -11.61 4.58 2.63
N LEU A 16 -11.01 5.69 3.07
CA LEU A 16 -10.82 6.86 2.23
C LEU A 16 -9.60 6.78 1.31
N GLY A 17 -8.65 5.87 1.56
CA GLY A 17 -7.39 5.79 0.81
C GLY A 17 -7.58 5.69 -0.70
N PRO A 18 -8.32 4.68 -1.21
CA PRO A 18 -8.58 4.54 -2.64
C PRO A 18 -9.35 5.74 -3.22
N VAL A 19 -10.39 6.22 -2.52
CA VAL A 19 -11.19 7.37 -2.97
C VAL A 19 -10.34 8.63 -3.05
N ALA A 20 -9.49 8.88 -2.05
CA ALA A 20 -8.60 10.03 -2.01
C ALA A 20 -7.60 9.98 -3.18
N TYR A 21 -7.07 8.81 -3.52
CA TYR A 21 -6.23 8.64 -4.69
C TYR A 21 -6.92 9.09 -5.99
N PHE A 22 -8.16 8.66 -6.23
CA PHE A 22 -8.88 8.98 -7.47
C PHE A 22 -9.47 10.40 -7.51
N THR A 23 -9.72 11.02 -6.36
CA THR A 23 -10.47 12.29 -6.29
C THR A 23 -9.60 13.49 -5.94
N SER A 24 -8.57 13.31 -5.09
CA SER A 24 -7.77 14.42 -4.59
C SER A 24 -6.43 13.95 -3.99
N PRO A 25 -5.32 14.17 -4.71
CA PRO A 25 -3.98 13.89 -4.19
C PRO A 25 -3.67 14.64 -2.87
N ASN A 26 -4.24 15.83 -2.69
CA ASN A 26 -4.11 16.61 -1.45
C ASN A 26 -4.80 15.93 -0.27
N LEU A 27 -5.98 15.32 -0.49
CA LEU A 27 -6.67 14.57 0.56
C LEU A 27 -5.83 13.36 1.00
N LEU A 28 -5.23 12.65 0.05
CA LEU A 28 -4.35 11.54 0.34
C LEU A 28 -3.13 11.96 1.17
N ALA A 29 -2.50 13.09 0.83
CA ALA A 29 -1.38 13.64 1.61
C ALA A 29 -1.79 14.01 3.05
N ILE A 30 -2.99 14.57 3.24
CA ILE A 30 -3.53 14.87 4.57
C ILE A 30 -3.75 13.58 5.38
N LEU A 31 -4.33 12.54 4.78
CA LEU A 31 -4.57 11.25 5.44
C LEU A 31 -3.24 10.61 5.87
N ASN A 32 -2.26 10.55 4.97
CA ASN A 32 -0.93 10.02 5.27
C ASN A 32 -0.22 10.84 6.37
N THR A 33 -0.36 12.16 6.36
CA THR A 33 0.24 13.03 7.38
C THR A 33 -0.41 12.82 8.75
N ALA A 34 -1.72 12.66 8.83
CA ALA A 34 -2.43 12.39 10.08
C ALA A 34 -1.98 11.05 10.68
N GLN A 35 -1.87 10.03 9.85
CA GLN A 35 -1.34 8.72 10.20
C GLN A 35 0.13 8.77 10.66
N LEU A 36 0.98 9.53 9.98
CA LEU A 36 2.38 9.66 10.35
C LEU A 36 2.55 10.31 11.73
N LYS A 37 1.73 11.32 12.06
CA LYS A 37 1.73 11.94 13.40
C LYS A 37 1.44 10.93 14.51
N ILE A 38 0.60 9.94 14.23
CA ILE A 38 0.30 8.86 15.18
C ILE A 38 1.53 7.98 15.36
N VAL A 39 2.17 7.55 14.27
CA VAL A 39 3.38 6.72 14.34
C VAL A 39 4.52 7.43 15.09
N VAL A 40 4.69 8.73 14.87
CA VAL A 40 5.70 9.53 15.58
C VAL A 40 5.41 9.64 17.08
N LYS A 41 4.13 9.71 17.46
CA LYS A 41 3.73 9.90 18.85
C LYS A 41 3.67 8.60 19.66
N GLU A 42 3.14 7.55 19.06
CA GLU A 42 2.79 6.29 19.74
C GLU A 42 3.72 5.13 19.34
N GLY A 43 4.61 5.34 18.36
CA GLY A 43 5.50 4.32 17.81
C GLY A 43 4.89 3.56 16.63
N LEU A 44 5.58 2.52 16.18
CA LEU A 44 5.10 1.66 15.08
C LEU A 44 3.84 0.91 15.52
N VAL A 45 2.79 1.07 14.72
CA VAL A 45 1.45 0.52 14.91
C VAL A 45 1.11 -0.40 13.74
N ASN A 46 0.13 -1.29 13.91
CA ASN A 46 -0.15 -2.36 12.94
C ASN A 46 -0.42 -1.88 11.50
N PHE A 47 -0.87 -0.63 11.30
CA PHE A 47 -1.12 -0.09 9.96
C PHE A 47 0.12 0.57 9.30
N ALA A 48 1.22 0.71 10.04
CA ALA A 48 2.43 1.38 9.57
C ALA A 48 2.97 0.84 8.23
N PRO A 49 2.98 -0.48 7.94
CA PRO A 49 3.41 -0.98 6.63
C PRO A 49 2.64 -0.33 5.47
N TYR A 50 1.31 -0.26 5.57
CA TYR A 50 0.48 0.36 4.56
C TYR A 50 0.75 1.87 4.44
N LEU A 51 0.91 2.58 5.57
CA LEU A 51 1.26 4.00 5.57
C LEU A 51 2.56 4.26 4.79
N PHE A 52 3.62 3.49 5.06
CA PHE A 52 4.89 3.70 4.38
C PHE A 52 4.84 3.33 2.90
N ALA A 53 4.06 2.31 2.51
CA ALA A 53 3.82 2.02 1.10
C ALA A 53 3.04 3.16 0.42
N SER A 54 2.08 3.75 1.13
CA SER A 54 1.30 4.90 0.68
C SER A 54 2.15 6.15 0.47
N LEU A 55 3.04 6.45 1.43
CA LEU A 55 4.06 7.49 1.27
C LEU A 55 4.95 7.21 0.06
N GLY A 56 5.34 5.95 -0.15
CA GLY A 56 6.15 5.53 -1.29
C GLY A 56 5.58 6.01 -2.62
N TYR A 57 4.30 5.74 -2.89
CA TYR A 57 3.73 6.15 -4.15
C TYR A 57 3.36 7.64 -4.21
N VAL A 58 3.12 8.30 -3.09
CA VAL A 58 3.01 9.78 -3.06
C VAL A 58 4.32 10.41 -3.54
N TYR A 59 5.48 9.90 -3.10
CA TYR A 59 6.78 10.39 -3.57
C TYR A 59 7.01 10.06 -5.05
N CYS A 60 6.68 8.86 -5.51
CA CYS A 60 6.79 8.52 -6.93
C CYS A 60 5.85 9.35 -7.82
N GLY A 61 4.59 9.52 -7.43
CA GLY A 61 3.55 10.06 -8.30
C GLY A 61 3.32 11.57 -8.20
N ILE A 62 3.57 12.18 -7.03
CA ILE A 62 3.35 13.62 -6.81
C ILE A 62 4.67 14.39 -6.79
N GLN A 63 5.69 13.84 -6.14
CA GLN A 63 7.00 14.49 -5.99
C GLN A 63 8.01 14.09 -7.08
N GLU A 64 7.64 13.13 -7.94
CA GLU A 64 8.50 12.56 -9.00
C GLU A 64 9.85 12.05 -8.46
N ASP A 65 9.90 11.67 -7.18
CA ASP A 65 11.08 11.16 -6.50
C ASP A 65 10.93 9.65 -6.27
N ALA A 66 11.29 8.89 -7.31
CA ALA A 66 11.25 7.44 -7.29
C ALA A 66 12.26 6.82 -6.30
N ASP A 67 13.37 7.48 -5.99
CA ASP A 67 14.37 6.96 -5.05
C ASP A 67 13.85 7.00 -3.62
N THR A 68 13.26 8.12 -3.21
CA THR A 68 12.59 8.23 -1.91
C THR A 68 11.36 7.32 -1.85
N GLY A 69 10.57 7.26 -2.92
CA GLY A 69 9.43 6.36 -3.01
C GLY A 69 9.82 4.90 -2.79
N TYR A 70 10.88 4.44 -3.47
CA TYR A 70 11.41 3.09 -3.33
C TYR A 70 11.92 2.79 -1.92
N ARG A 71 12.59 3.74 -1.26
CA ARG A 71 13.05 3.57 0.14
C ARG A 71 11.89 3.38 1.10
N TYR A 72 10.81 4.17 0.95
CA TYR A 72 9.61 4.01 1.76
C TYR A 72 8.89 2.68 1.49
N GLY A 73 8.85 2.26 0.23
CA GLY A 73 8.31 0.97 -0.15
C GLY A 73 9.05 -0.23 0.45
N ASN A 74 10.39 -0.19 0.46
CA ASN A 74 11.18 -1.23 1.12
C ASN A 74 11.02 -1.22 2.65
N LEU A 75 10.89 -0.03 3.25
CA LEU A 75 10.56 0.07 4.67
C LEU A 75 9.20 -0.57 4.96
N ALA A 76 8.21 -0.34 4.10
CA ALA A 76 6.89 -0.95 4.23
C ALA A 76 6.95 -2.49 4.19
N LEU A 77 7.72 -3.07 3.26
CA LEU A 77 7.92 -4.51 3.18
C LEU A 77 8.60 -5.07 4.43
N LYS A 78 9.66 -4.41 4.91
CA LYS A 78 10.34 -4.84 6.14
C LYS A 78 9.40 -4.85 7.34
N LEU A 79 8.61 -3.79 7.50
CA LEU A 79 7.63 -3.69 8.59
C LEU A 79 6.50 -4.72 8.46
N LEU A 80 6.17 -5.12 7.23
CA LEU A 80 5.19 -6.16 6.95
C LEU A 80 5.73 -7.55 7.34
N GLU A 81 7.00 -7.85 7.04
CA GLU A 81 7.67 -9.09 7.42
C GLU A 81 7.83 -9.24 8.94
N ASP A 82 8.15 -8.13 9.62
CA ASP A 82 8.28 -8.07 11.09
C ASP A 82 6.90 -8.07 11.79
N GLY A 83 5.83 -7.76 11.05
CA GLY A 83 4.47 -7.62 11.54
C GLY A 83 3.72 -8.96 11.65
N LYS A 84 2.73 -9.00 12.56
CA LYS A 84 1.84 -10.18 12.73
C LYS A 84 0.46 -10.00 12.10
N GLU A 85 0.20 -8.84 11.50
CA GLU A 85 -1.13 -8.48 11.02
C GLU A 85 -1.26 -8.74 9.52
N ASP A 86 -1.90 -9.86 9.21
CA ASP A 86 -2.18 -10.25 7.83
C ASP A 86 -3.15 -9.27 7.13
N ARG A 87 -4.02 -8.55 7.88
CA ARG A 87 -5.07 -7.71 7.27
C ARG A 87 -4.54 -6.54 6.45
N ILE A 88 -3.34 -6.04 6.76
CA ILE A 88 -2.73 -4.93 6.01
C ILE A 88 -1.85 -5.41 4.86
N LYS A 89 -1.64 -6.72 4.75
CA LYS A 89 -0.70 -7.33 3.80
C LYS A 89 -1.10 -7.08 2.36
N ALA A 90 -2.35 -7.41 2.02
CA ALA A 90 -2.90 -7.19 0.69
C ALA A 90 -2.71 -5.74 0.22
N ARG A 91 -3.02 -4.77 1.10
CA ARG A 91 -2.92 -3.34 0.79
C ARG A 91 -1.48 -2.85 0.62
N THR A 92 -0.61 -3.33 1.50
CA THR A 92 0.81 -2.95 1.48
C THR A 92 1.49 -3.50 0.23
N LEU A 93 1.26 -4.77 -0.07
CA LEU A 93 1.80 -5.43 -1.27
C LEU A 93 1.25 -4.78 -2.54
N PHE A 94 -0.06 -4.49 -2.60
CA PHE A 94 -0.64 -3.76 -3.71
C PHE A 94 0.03 -2.39 -3.89
N SER A 95 0.04 -1.56 -2.84
CA SER A 95 0.51 -0.17 -2.93
C SER A 95 1.96 -0.08 -3.38
N TYR A 96 2.83 -0.93 -2.83
CA TYR A 96 4.24 -0.93 -3.21
C TYR A 96 4.47 -1.51 -4.61
N ASN A 97 3.95 -2.71 -4.89
CA ASN A 97 4.28 -3.42 -6.13
C ASN A 97 3.59 -2.80 -7.35
N PHE A 98 2.41 -2.20 -7.18
CA PHE A 98 1.70 -1.55 -8.26
C PHE A 98 2.28 -0.16 -8.57
N PHE A 99 2.50 0.68 -7.56
CA PHE A 99 2.82 2.10 -7.81
C PHE A 99 4.29 2.47 -7.70
N VAL A 100 5.12 1.66 -7.03
CA VAL A 100 6.48 2.08 -6.62
C VAL A 100 7.56 1.18 -7.21
N ARG A 101 7.46 -0.13 -7.00
CA ARG A 101 8.57 -1.06 -7.24
C ARG A 101 9.09 -1.04 -8.68
N HIS A 102 8.19 -0.93 -9.65
CA HIS A 102 8.52 -0.95 -11.07
C HIS A 102 9.37 0.22 -11.55
N TRP A 103 9.46 1.32 -10.77
CA TRP A 103 10.34 2.44 -11.09
C TRP A 103 11.83 2.10 -10.93
N LYS A 104 12.16 1.09 -10.11
CA LYS A 104 13.54 0.70 -9.79
C LYS A 104 13.87 -0.75 -10.13
N GLU A 105 12.86 -1.60 -10.28
CA GLU A 105 13.00 -3.01 -10.57
C GLU A 105 12.19 -3.43 -11.80
N PRO A 106 12.60 -4.50 -12.53
CA PRO A 106 11.80 -5.06 -13.59
C PRO A 106 10.38 -5.43 -13.13
N ILE A 107 9.37 -5.09 -13.94
CA ILE A 107 7.95 -5.33 -13.65
C ILE A 107 7.67 -6.79 -13.26
N LYS A 108 8.37 -7.78 -13.83
CA LYS A 108 8.20 -9.19 -13.45
C LYS A 108 8.38 -9.47 -11.94
N ASN A 109 9.14 -8.63 -11.24
CA ASN A 109 9.36 -8.75 -9.79
C ASN A 109 8.13 -8.35 -8.97
N THR A 110 7.14 -7.70 -9.58
CA THR A 110 5.89 -7.29 -8.90
C THR A 110 4.85 -8.40 -8.89
N ILE A 111 4.93 -9.37 -9.82
CA ILE A 111 3.87 -10.36 -10.06
C ILE A 111 3.66 -11.29 -8.87
N ALA A 112 4.71 -11.95 -8.37
CA ALA A 112 4.56 -12.90 -7.26
C ALA A 112 4.08 -12.24 -5.96
N PRO A 113 4.62 -11.07 -5.54
CA PRO A 113 4.10 -10.34 -4.39
C PRO A 113 2.65 -9.85 -4.57
N LEU A 114 2.25 -9.49 -5.79
CA LEU A 114 0.85 -9.15 -6.07
C LEU A 114 -0.02 -10.40 -5.89
N LEU A 115 0.33 -11.56 -6.45
CA LEU A 115 -0.44 -12.80 -6.21
C LEU A 115 -0.55 -13.15 -4.72
N GLU A 116 0.51 -12.97 -3.95
CA GLU A 116 0.47 -13.15 -2.49
C GLU A 116 -0.50 -12.17 -1.81
N GLY A 117 -0.50 -10.90 -2.23
CA GLY A 117 -1.46 -9.90 -1.75
C GLY A 117 -2.90 -10.24 -2.10
N TYR A 118 -3.14 -10.81 -3.28
CA TYR A 118 -4.46 -11.28 -3.72
C TYR A 118 -4.98 -12.39 -2.82
N GLU A 119 -4.19 -13.43 -2.60
CA GLU A 119 -4.53 -14.56 -1.74
C GLU A 119 -4.79 -14.12 -0.30
N ALA A 120 -3.97 -13.20 0.23
CA ALA A 120 -4.17 -12.61 1.55
C ALA A 120 -5.50 -11.85 1.63
N GLY A 121 -5.83 -11.06 0.61
CA GLY A 121 -7.10 -10.33 0.53
C GLY A 121 -8.31 -11.25 0.52
N LEU A 122 -8.28 -12.32 -0.27
CA LEU A 122 -9.35 -13.32 -0.31
C LEU A 122 -9.53 -14.03 1.04
N ARG A 123 -8.44 -14.44 1.68
CA ARG A 123 -8.48 -15.17 2.96
C ARG A 123 -9.08 -14.34 4.10
N LEU A 124 -8.88 -13.02 4.07
CA LEU A 124 -9.23 -12.12 5.17
C LEU A 124 -10.49 -11.29 4.90
N GLY A 125 -11.10 -11.44 3.72
CA GLY A 125 -12.29 -10.69 3.32
C GLY A 125 -12.01 -9.25 2.88
N ASP A 126 -10.76 -8.89 2.55
CA ASP A 126 -10.44 -7.61 1.92
C ASP A 126 -10.64 -7.72 0.39
N PHE A 127 -11.91 -7.83 -0.01
CA PHE A 127 -12.27 -8.05 -1.41
C PHE A 127 -11.94 -6.87 -2.31
N GLU A 128 -11.90 -5.64 -1.76
CA GLU A 128 -11.52 -4.44 -2.51
C GLU A 128 -10.07 -4.56 -3.01
N HIS A 129 -9.14 -4.84 -2.08
CA HIS A 129 -7.73 -4.98 -2.46
C HIS A 129 -7.48 -6.29 -3.20
N ALA A 130 -8.21 -7.36 -2.91
CA ALA A 130 -8.16 -8.56 -3.74
C ALA A 130 -8.59 -8.26 -5.19
N ALA A 131 -9.64 -7.48 -5.42
CA ALA A 131 -10.05 -7.10 -6.77
C ALA A 131 -8.98 -6.24 -7.47
N TYR A 132 -8.43 -5.23 -6.78
CA TYR A 132 -7.37 -4.39 -7.33
C TYR A 132 -6.13 -5.19 -7.72
N VAL A 133 -5.69 -6.08 -6.84
CA VAL A 133 -4.50 -6.90 -7.05
C VAL A 133 -4.74 -7.97 -8.12
N GLY A 134 -5.91 -8.62 -8.14
CA GLY A 134 -6.24 -9.67 -9.10
C GLY A 134 -6.44 -9.16 -10.53
N SER A 135 -6.81 -7.89 -10.71
CA SER A 135 -6.97 -7.29 -12.04
C SER A 135 -5.65 -7.16 -12.83
N TRP A 136 -4.51 -7.11 -12.15
CA TRP A 136 -3.22 -6.78 -12.76
C TRP A 136 -2.45 -7.96 -13.36
N PRO A 137 -2.38 -9.15 -12.71
CA PRO A 137 -1.83 -10.36 -13.32
C PRO A 137 -2.54 -10.73 -14.62
N LEU A 138 -3.86 -10.51 -14.71
CA LEU A 138 -4.62 -10.68 -15.96
C LEU A 138 -4.15 -9.71 -17.06
N GLY A 139 -3.87 -8.45 -16.72
CA GLY A 139 -3.33 -7.46 -17.66
C GLY A 139 -1.92 -7.79 -18.13
N ILE A 140 -1.03 -8.25 -17.25
CA ILE A 140 0.33 -8.66 -17.63
C ILE A 140 0.33 -9.96 -18.43
N ALA A 141 -0.46 -10.96 -18.06
CA ALA A 141 -0.61 -12.18 -18.84
C ALA A 141 -1.10 -11.87 -20.26
N PHE A 142 -2.08 -10.96 -20.39
CA PHE A 142 -2.57 -10.50 -21.69
C PHE A 142 -1.50 -9.76 -22.52
N CYS A 143 -0.69 -8.89 -21.90
CA CYS A 143 0.42 -8.21 -22.58
C CYS A 143 1.60 -9.13 -22.92
N GLN A 144 1.74 -10.28 -22.26
CA GLN A 144 2.79 -11.27 -22.58
C GLN A 144 2.38 -12.21 -23.73
N GLU A 145 1.07 -12.41 -23.97
CA GLU A 145 0.55 -13.23 -25.06
C GLU A 145 0.42 -12.50 -26.40
N HIS A 146 0.53 -11.16 -26.40
CA HIS A 146 0.43 -10.33 -27.61
C HIS A 146 1.60 -9.33 -27.71
N PRO A 147 2.69 -9.68 -28.43
CA PRO A 147 3.83 -8.79 -28.68
C PRO A 147 3.52 -7.66 -29.67
#